data_AF-A0A8H6M5Q0-F1
#
_entry.id   AF-A0A8H6M5Q0-F1
#
_cell.length_a   1.000
_cell.length_b   1.000
_cell.length_c   1.000
_cell.angle_alpha   90.00
_cell.angle_beta   90.00
_cell.angle_gamma   90.00
#
_symmetry.space_group_name_H-M   'P 1'
#
loop_
_entity.id
_entity.type
_entity.pdbx_description
1 polymer ?
#
loop_
_entity_poly.entity_id
_entity_poly.type
_entity_poly.pdbx_seq_one_letter_code
_entity_poly.pdbx_strand_id
1 'polypeptide(L)' 'MEIDYSVYLVTGQDLLPPGKSYLESLEESIQGGVTVVQVREKDADTGEVSAHLSKHMPGPLMRWQTHP' A
#
# COMPACT_ATOMS: atom_id res chain seq x y z
N MET A 1 -12.25 11.53 12.95
CA MET A 1 -12.02 11.19 11.55
C MET A 1 -12.45 9.74 11.38
N GLU A 2 -13.45 9.49 10.54
CA GLU A 2 -13.92 8.14 10.25
C GLU A 2 -13.10 7.59 9.08
N ILE A 3 -12.64 6.34 9.19
CA ILE A 3 -11.83 5.71 8.16
C ILE A 3 -12.78 4.87 7.29
N ASP A 4 -12.80 5.15 5.99
CA ASP A 4 -13.57 4.34 5.04
C ASP A 4 -12.81 3.03 4.76
N TYR A 5 -13.34 1.92 5.27
CA TYR A 5 -12.77 0.58 5.08
C TYR A 5 -13.44 -0.20 3.93
N SER A 6 -14.19 0.46 3.04
CA SER A 6 -14.90 -0.18 1.93
C SER A 6 -13.99 -1.03 1.03
N VAL A 7 -12.76 -0.56 0.75
CA VAL A 7 -11.76 -1.30 -0.02
C VAL A 7 -10.42 -1.28 0.70
N TYR A 8 -10.13 -2.38 1.39
CA TYR A 8 -8.90 -2.55 2.17
C TYR A 8 -7.88 -3.44 1.43
N LEU A 9 -6.80 -2.85 0.96
CA LEU A 9 -5.70 -3.54 0.28
C LEU A 9 -4.63 -3.97 1.27
N VAL A 10 -4.30 -5.26 1.29
CA VAL A 10 -3.08 -5.79 1.94
C VAL A 10 -2.08 -6.14 0.84
N THR A 11 -0.92 -5.51 0.84
CA THR A 11 0.08 -5.71 -0.21
C THR A 11 0.92 -6.96 0.00
N GLY A 12 1.56 -7.44 -1.07
CA GLY A 12 2.56 -8.49 -1.00
C GLY A 12 3.38 -8.59 -2.27
N GLN A 13 4.66 -8.23 -2.21
CA GLN A 13 5.58 -8.25 -3.35
C GLN A 13 5.66 -9.62 -4.06
N ASP A 14 5.57 -10.73 -3.32
CA ASP A 14 5.62 -12.09 -3.87
C ASP A 14 4.37 -12.48 -4.69
N LEU A 15 3.30 -11.67 -4.63
CA LEU A 15 2.03 -11.93 -5.30
C LEU A 15 1.88 -11.13 -6.61
N LEU A 16 2.92 -10.40 -7.02
CA LEU A 16 2.88 -9.59 -8.23
C LEU A 16 2.90 -10.48 -9.49
N PRO A 17 2.13 -10.11 -10.53
CA PRO A 17 2.25 -10.78 -11.81
C PRO A 17 3.64 -10.54 -12.42
N PRO A 18 4.14 -11.46 -13.28
CA PRO A 18 5.44 -11.32 -13.90
C PRO A 18 5.57 -9.99 -14.66
N GLY A 19 6.70 -9.31 -14.46
CA GLY A 19 7.00 -8.04 -15.14
C GLY A 19 6.34 -6.80 -14.54
N LYS A 20 5.53 -6.94 -13.49
CA LYS A 20 4.90 -5.81 -12.81
C LYS A 20 5.68 -5.41 -11.56
N SER A 21 5.91 -4.10 -11.40
CA SER A 21 6.57 -3.60 -10.19
C SER A 21 5.58 -3.43 -9.03
N TYR A 22 6.09 -3.46 -7.80
CA TYR A 22 5.28 -3.23 -6.60
C TYR A 22 4.58 -1.87 -6.64
N LEU A 23 5.33 -0.81 -6.98
CA LEU A 23 4.81 0.55 -7.02
C LEU A 23 3.75 0.74 -8.11
N GLU A 24 3.96 0.16 -9.29
CA GLU A 24 2.97 0.17 -10.37
C GLU A 24 1.66 -0.51 -9.94
N SER A 25 1.76 -1.71 -9.32
CA SER A 25 0.58 -2.41 -8.80
C SER A 25 -0.15 -1.63 -7.71
N LEU A 26 0.62 -0.97 -6.83
CA LEU A 26 0.08 -0.12 -5.77
C LEU A 26 -0.64 1.10 -6.34
N GLU A 27 -0.04 1.77 -7.32
CA GLU A 27 -0.61 2.96 -7.98
C GLU A 27 -1.92 2.63 -8.67
N GLU A 28 -1.96 1.54 -9.45
CA GLU A 28 -3.19 1.08 -10.09
C GLU A 28 -4.29 0.73 -9.07
N SER A 29 -3.91 0.15 -7.92
CA SER A 29 -4.87 -0.19 -6.87
C SER A 29 -5.48 1.06 -6.24
N ILE A 30 -4.68 2.11 -6.01
CA ILE A 30 -5.16 3.41 -5.52
C ILE A 30 -6.10 4.04 -6.54
N GLN A 31 -5.73 4.04 -7.83
CA GLN A 31 -6.59 4.54 -8.92
C GLN A 31 -7.89 3.73 -9.05
N GLY A 32 -7.86 2.45 -8.70
CA GLY A 32 -9.01 1.55 -8.64
C GLY A 32 -9.96 1.77 -7.46
N GLY A 33 -9.66 2.73 -6.56
CA GLY A 33 -10.54 3.11 -5.46
C GLY A 33 -10.23 2.44 -4.11
N VAL A 34 -9.01 1.96 -3.91
CA VAL A 34 -8.56 1.51 -2.58
C VAL A 34 -8.61 2.67 -1.59
N THR A 35 -9.25 2.43 -0.44
CA THR A 35 -9.45 3.46 0.61
C THR A 35 -8.49 3.28 1.79
N VAL A 36 -7.94 2.08 1.98
CA VAL A 36 -6.91 1.78 2.99
C VAL A 36 -5.87 0.84 2.40
N VAL A 37 -4.58 1.11 2.65
CA VAL A 37 -3.46 0.23 2.28
C VAL A 37 -2.72 -0.22 3.54
N GLN A 38 -2.59 -1.53 3.70
CA GLN A 38 -1.66 -2.16 4.64
C GLN A 38 -0.44 -2.67 3.86
N VAL A 39 0.70 -2.05 4.12
CA VAL A 39 1.98 -2.46 3.55
C VAL A 39 2.52 -3.67 4.32
N ARG A 40 2.67 -4.82 3.67
CA ARG A 40 3.28 -6.03 4.25
C ARG A 40 4.60 -6.36 3.56
N GLU A 41 5.51 -5.42 3.64
CA GLU A 41 6.85 -5.55 3.06
C GLU A 41 7.86 -5.79 4.18
N LYS A 42 8.58 -6.92 4.11
CA LYS A 42 9.65 -7.24 5.06
C LYS A 42 10.97 -6.56 4.69
N ASP A 43 11.19 -6.31 3.40
CA ASP A 43 12.47 -5.88 2.84
C ASP A 43 12.39 -4.63 1.93
N ALA A 44 11.19 -4.14 1.59
CA ALA A 44 11.05 -2.95 0.75
C ALA A 44 11.47 -1.68 1.50
N ASP A 45 12.13 -0.76 0.78
CA ASP A 45 12.48 0.56 1.33
C ASP A 45 11.19 1.30 1.68
N THR A 46 10.89 1.32 2.98
CA THR A 46 9.66 1.89 3.53
C THR A 46 9.53 3.38 3.20
N GLY A 47 10.66 4.07 2.93
CA GLY A 47 10.67 5.48 2.56
C GLY A 47 10.01 5.74 1.20
N GLU A 48 10.32 4.94 0.19
CA GLU A 48 9.79 5.10 -1.16
C GLU A 48 8.28 4.83 -1.20
N VAL A 49 7.84 3.75 -0.54
CA VAL A 49 6.42 3.39 -0.43
C VAL A 49 5.63 4.46 0.32
N SER A 50 6.16 4.98 1.42
CA SER A 50 5.53 6.05 2.21
C SER A 50 5.38 7.35 1.42
N ALA A 51 6.43 7.76 0.70
CA ALA A 51 6.39 8.95 -0.15
C ALA A 51 5.35 8.81 -1.28
N HIS A 52 5.30 7.63 -1.91
CA HIS A 52 4.34 7.34 -2.96
C HIS A 52 2.89 7.36 -2.44
N LEU A 53 2.64 6.74 -1.29
CA LEU A 53 1.31 6.72 -0.66
C LEU A 53 0.85 8.13 -0.24
N SER A 54 1.75 8.90 0.38
CA SER A 54 1.44 10.27 0.83
C SER A 54 1.06 11.22 -0.31
N LYS A 55 1.52 10.94 -1.53
CA LYS A 55 1.18 11.73 -2.72
C LYS A 55 -0.22 11.45 -3.25
N HIS A 56 -0.71 10.23 -3.13
CA HIS A 56 -1.91 9.77 -3.84
C HIS A 56 -3.08 9.40 -2.91
N MET A 57 -2.84 9.22 -1.61
CA MET A 57 -3.88 8.91 -0.62
C MET A 57 -3.95 10.00 0.47
N PRO A 58 -4.98 10.87 0.48
CA PRO A 58 -5.20 11.84 1.55
C PRO A 58 -5.76 11.20 2.85
N GLY A 59 -5.89 9.87 2.89
CA GLY A 59 -6.44 9.10 4.00
C GLY A 59 -5.38 8.52 4.95
N PRO A 60 -5.81 7.89 6.07
CA PRO A 60 -4.89 7.36 7.07
C PRO A 60 -4.11 6.15 6.56
N LEU A 61 -2.78 6.22 6.64
CA LEU A 61 -1.86 5.13 6.35
C LEU A 61 -1.69 4.26 7.59
N MET A 62 -2.05 2.97 7.51
CA MET A 62 -1.95 2.04 8.63
C MET A 62 -0.69 1.18 8.50
N ARG A 63 0.34 1.50 9.30
CA ARG A 63 1.62 0.78 9.32
C ARG A 63 1.61 -0.27 10.43
N TRP A 64 1.58 -1.55 10.06
CA TRP A 64 1.87 -2.63 11.00
C TRP A 64 3.37 -2.93 10.99
N GLN A 65 4.07 -2.59 12.09
CA GLN A 65 5.41 -3.14 12.35
C GLN A 65 5.21 -4.54 12.94
N THR A 66 5.71 -5.57 12.25
CA THR A 66 5.86 -6.89 12.86
C THR A 66 6.80 -6.73 14.06
N HIS A 67 6.26 -6.80 15.27
CA HIS A 67 7.04 -7.12 16.47
C HIS A 67 7.46 -8.61 16.39
N PRO A 68 8.57 -8.98 17.04
CA PRO A 68 9.70 -9.75 16.50
C PRO A 68 9.39 -11.15 15.97
#